data_AF-A0A2W5NFU7-F1
#
_entry.id   AF-A0A2W5NFU7-F1
#
_cell.length_a   1.000
_cell.length_b   1.000
_cell.length_c   1.000
_cell.angle_alpha   90.00
_cell.angle_beta   90.00
_cell.angle_gamma   90.00
#
_symmetry.space_group_name_H-M   'P 1'
#
loop_
_entity.id
_entity.type
_entity.pdbx_description
1 polymer ?
#
loop_
_entity_poly.entity_id
_entity_poly.type
_entity_poly.pdbx_seq_one_letter_code
_entity_poly.pdbx_strand_id
1 'polypeptide(L)'
;MHSSQSAADPTAPAARSTSGAGAYVALFDVYGTLHLAAPTPAETRACETRAPRRAATGSRRWIAGLAAAAALIGGSASAQSTLLNVSYDPTRELYRDYNAAFEKHWESEGNAPLQISASHGGSGAQARAVIDGLDAQVVTLALASDIDAIASKTGKIPADWQTKLPHNSAPYTSTIVFLVREGNPKEIKDWPDLVKDGVEVITPNPKTSGGARWNYLAAWAYADKAFGGDEAKVKEYMSSLFQHVPVLDTGARGATTTFAQRGIGDVLLAWENEAFLALNELGSDQFDIVVPSISILAEPTVALVAGNLHSDEQSKAATEYLDWLYSPEAQAIALKHYFRAWDTSQADPADVERFPDVELVSIADFGGWAKVQPEHFGDGGVFDQIYKPR
;
A
#
# COMPACT_ATOMS: atom_id res chain seq x y z
N MET A 1 58.42 22.45 19.76
CA MET A 1 59.28 23.12 18.75
C MET A 1 58.96 22.49 17.39
N HIS A 2 58.13 23.14 16.59
CA HIS A 2 57.92 22.76 15.18
C HIS A 2 58.12 24.03 14.33
N SER A 3 59.31 24.10 13.76
CA SER A 3 59.64 24.89 12.56
C SER A 3 59.05 24.16 11.35
N SER A 4 58.82 24.71 10.16
CA SER A 4 58.77 26.07 9.60
C SER A 4 58.36 25.88 8.13
N GLN A 5 57.74 26.88 7.54
CA GLN A 5 57.27 26.92 6.14
C GLN A 5 58.41 26.84 5.11
N SER A 6 58.08 26.42 3.88
CA SER A 6 58.69 26.95 2.65
C SER A 6 57.68 26.91 1.51
N ALA A 7 57.45 28.07 0.89
CA ALA A 7 56.63 28.28 -0.29
C ALA A 7 57.52 28.42 -1.54
N ALA A 8 57.03 28.00 -2.71
CA ALA A 8 57.33 28.61 -4.02
C ALA A 8 56.42 28.03 -5.13
N ASP A 9 55.64 28.91 -5.75
CA ASP A 9 55.09 28.86 -7.13
C ASP A 9 56.12 29.63 -8.04
N PRO A 10 56.13 29.65 -9.41
CA PRO A 10 55.03 29.41 -10.37
C PRO A 10 55.37 28.78 -11.75
N THR A 11 54.34 28.47 -12.56
CA THR A 11 54.15 28.74 -14.02
C THR A 11 53.40 27.64 -14.82
N ALA A 12 52.40 28.12 -15.59
CA ALA A 12 51.30 27.50 -16.37
C ALA A 12 51.75 26.63 -17.61
N PRO A 13 50.88 25.92 -18.40
CA PRO A 13 49.46 26.21 -18.67
C PRO A 13 48.45 25.04 -18.78
N ALA A 14 47.18 25.47 -18.86
CA ALA A 14 45.96 24.70 -18.84
C ALA A 14 45.75 23.76 -20.05
N ALA A 15 45.25 22.56 -19.77
CA ALA A 15 44.54 21.72 -20.73
C ALA A 15 43.08 21.58 -20.26
N ARG A 16 42.14 22.06 -21.10
CA ARG A 16 40.70 21.88 -20.90
C ARG A 16 40.36 20.39 -21.05
N SER A 17 39.97 19.75 -19.95
CA SER A 17 39.28 18.46 -19.98
C SER A 17 37.77 18.73 -20.05
N THR A 18 37.16 18.46 -21.20
CA THR A 18 35.71 18.34 -21.30
C THR A 18 35.32 16.93 -20.87
N SER A 19 35.05 16.73 -19.57
CA SER A 19 34.39 15.51 -19.11
C SER A 19 32.89 15.62 -19.41
N GLY A 20 32.45 14.94 -20.47
CA GLY A 20 31.03 14.67 -20.67
C GLY A 20 30.53 13.77 -19.56
N ALA A 21 29.61 14.25 -18.73
CA ALA A 21 28.87 13.43 -17.79
C ALA A 21 27.96 12.49 -18.59
N GLY A 22 28.34 11.22 -18.71
CA GLY A 22 27.43 10.18 -19.21
C GLY A 22 26.38 9.88 -18.15
N ALA A 23 25.11 10.11 -18.46
CA ALA A 23 24.01 9.74 -17.57
C ALA A 23 23.86 8.21 -17.54
N TYR A 24 23.95 7.62 -16.34
CA TYR A 24 23.64 6.21 -16.11
C TYR A 24 22.12 6.01 -16.07
N VAL A 25 21.64 4.90 -16.61
CA VAL A 25 20.23 4.51 -16.51
C VAL A 25 20.10 3.57 -15.32
N ALA A 26 19.30 3.96 -14.33
CA ALA A 26 18.90 3.13 -13.22
C ALA A 26 17.77 2.20 -13.68
N LEU A 27 18.00 0.89 -13.60
CA LEU A 27 17.00 -0.12 -13.89
C LEU A 27 16.72 -0.92 -12.63
N PHE A 28 15.44 -1.14 -12.36
CA PHE A 28 14.99 -2.02 -11.29
C PHE A 28 14.45 -3.29 -11.92
N ASP A 29 14.82 -4.44 -11.37
CA ASP A 29 14.20 -5.71 -11.76
C ASP A 29 12.87 -5.93 -11.05
N VAL A 30 12.19 -7.03 -11.40
CA VAL A 30 10.86 -7.40 -10.89
C VAL A 30 10.86 -7.65 -9.36
N TYR A 31 12.04 -7.75 -8.75
CA TYR A 31 12.23 -7.92 -7.30
C TYR A 31 12.74 -6.64 -6.60
N GLY A 32 12.82 -5.51 -7.31
CA GLY A 32 13.20 -4.21 -6.75
C GLY A 32 14.70 -4.00 -6.56
N THR A 33 15.56 -4.83 -7.15
CA THR A 33 17.01 -4.68 -7.02
C THR A 33 17.55 -3.64 -8.01
N LEU A 34 18.22 -2.60 -7.51
CA LEU A 34 18.79 -1.53 -8.33
C LEU A 34 20.04 -1.99 -9.10
N HIS A 35 19.99 -1.88 -10.42
CA HIS A 35 21.11 -2.13 -11.32
C HIS A 35 21.50 -0.85 -12.07
N LEU A 36 22.78 -0.50 -12.05
CA LEU A 36 23.33 0.63 -12.80
C LEU A 36 23.98 0.14 -14.10
N ALA A 37 23.35 0.45 -15.24
CA ALA A 37 23.89 0.09 -16.55
C ALA A 37 24.69 1.26 -17.15
N ALA A 38 25.94 0.99 -17.55
CA ALA A 38 26.76 1.95 -18.30
C ALA A 38 26.27 2.04 -19.76
N PRO A 39 26.31 3.24 -20.39
CA PRO A 39 25.89 3.38 -21.78
C PRO A 39 26.85 2.63 -22.72
N THR A 40 26.30 1.82 -23.62
CA THR A 40 27.05 1.18 -24.70
C THR A 40 27.41 2.21 -25.79
N PRO A 41 28.61 2.13 -26.41
CA PRO A 41 28.97 3.06 -27.47
C PRO A 41 28.16 2.76 -28.72
N ALA A 42 27.56 3.80 -29.31
CA ALA A 42 26.89 3.69 -30.61
C ALA A 42 27.92 3.38 -31.72
N GLU A 43 27.70 2.30 -32.47
CA GLU A 43 28.46 2.02 -33.69
C GLU A 43 28.16 3.07 -34.77
N THR A 44 29.17 3.88 -35.06
CA THR A 44 29.20 4.79 -36.20
C THR A 44 29.18 3.99 -37.51
N ARG A 45 28.04 3.93 -38.20
CA ARG A 45 28.01 3.49 -39.60
C ARG A 45 28.47 4.63 -40.50
N ALA A 46 29.58 4.41 -41.20
CA ALA A 46 30.14 5.30 -42.20
C ALA A 46 29.17 5.50 -43.38
N CYS A 47 28.93 6.75 -43.74
CA CYS A 47 28.19 7.15 -44.92
C CYS A 47 29.13 7.07 -46.15
N GLU A 48 28.98 6.04 -46.99
CA GLU A 48 29.58 6.03 -48.33
C GLU A 48 28.71 6.83 -49.30
N THR A 49 29.21 8.02 -49.67
CA THR A 49 28.67 8.84 -50.75
C THR A 49 29.00 8.24 -52.10
N ARG A 50 28.00 7.71 -52.81
CA ARG A 50 28.09 7.36 -54.24
C ARG A 50 27.31 8.38 -55.08
N ALA A 51 28.04 9.14 -55.89
CA ALA A 51 27.48 10.12 -56.81
C ALA A 51 26.71 9.46 -57.98
N PRO A 52 25.61 10.06 -58.46
CA PRO A 52 25.10 9.79 -59.79
C PRO A 52 25.38 10.95 -60.77
N ARG A 53 25.69 10.54 -61.99
CA ARG A 53 26.03 11.35 -63.16
C ARG A 53 24.85 12.19 -63.63
N ARG A 54 25.16 13.37 -64.17
CA ARG A 54 24.24 14.21 -64.95
C ARG A 54 23.83 13.51 -66.25
N ALA A 55 22.53 13.50 -66.53
CA ALA A 55 21.99 13.49 -67.88
C ALA A 55 20.78 14.43 -67.90
N ALA A 56 20.66 15.18 -68.99
CA ALA A 56 19.93 16.42 -69.09
C ALA A 56 18.56 16.26 -69.77
N THR A 57 17.86 17.40 -69.81
CA THR A 57 16.82 17.82 -70.75
C THR A 57 15.39 17.31 -70.57
N GLY A 58 14.53 18.26 -70.18
CA GLY A 58 13.35 18.63 -70.98
C GLY A 58 12.01 18.00 -70.60
N SER A 59 11.12 18.78 -69.96
CA SER A 59 9.83 19.20 -70.57
C SER A 59 8.78 19.62 -69.52
N ARG A 60 8.37 20.89 -69.63
CA ARG A 60 7.07 21.52 -69.34
C ARG A 60 6.02 20.77 -68.48
N ARG A 61 5.59 21.53 -67.44
CA ARG A 61 4.20 21.78 -66.99
C ARG A 61 3.38 20.57 -66.54
N TRP A 62 3.07 20.48 -65.25
CA TRP A 62 1.72 20.43 -64.67
C TRP A 62 1.81 20.77 -63.16
N ILE A 63 1.45 22.00 -62.80
CA ILE A 63 1.11 22.39 -61.41
C ILE A 63 -0.41 22.45 -61.39
N ALA A 64 -1.07 21.53 -60.67
CA ALA A 64 -2.35 21.70 -60.00
C ALA A 64 -2.90 20.33 -59.58
N GLY A 65 -3.14 20.15 -58.27
CA GLY A 65 -3.97 19.05 -57.76
C GLY A 65 -3.32 18.16 -56.72
N LEU A 66 -2.87 18.72 -55.59
CA LEU A 66 -2.48 17.94 -54.40
C LEU A 66 -2.77 18.71 -53.11
N ALA A 67 -4.00 19.22 -53.00
CA ALA A 67 -4.47 19.95 -51.82
C ALA A 67 -5.94 19.60 -51.49
N ALA A 68 -6.25 18.31 -51.27
CA ALA A 68 -7.55 17.89 -50.73
C ALA A 68 -7.56 16.44 -50.18
N ALA A 69 -6.56 16.01 -49.40
CA ALA A 69 -6.60 14.69 -48.76
C ALA A 69 -5.96 14.61 -47.36
N ALA A 70 -5.79 15.75 -46.66
CA ALA A 70 -5.16 15.78 -45.33
C ALA A 70 -6.14 16.07 -44.17
N ALA A 71 -7.47 16.00 -44.40
CA ALA A 71 -8.46 16.49 -43.44
C ALA A 71 -9.33 15.41 -42.76
N LEU A 72 -8.91 14.14 -42.70
CA LEU A 72 -9.72 13.08 -42.05
C LEU A 72 -8.97 12.16 -41.07
N ILE A 73 -7.84 12.59 -40.52
CA ILE A 73 -7.23 11.89 -39.36
C ILE A 73 -7.15 12.88 -38.20
N GLY A 74 -8.30 13.43 -37.83
CA GLY A 74 -8.54 14.02 -36.53
C GLY A 74 -9.13 12.96 -35.61
N GLY A 75 -8.42 11.85 -35.40
CA GLY A 75 -8.71 11.00 -34.26
C GLY A 75 -8.26 11.79 -33.04
N SER A 76 -9.20 12.31 -32.26
CA SER A 76 -8.90 12.80 -30.92
C SER A 76 -8.11 11.69 -30.22
N ALA A 77 -6.83 11.92 -29.94
CA ALA A 77 -6.13 11.11 -28.97
C ALA A 77 -6.85 11.35 -27.65
N SER A 78 -7.80 10.47 -27.33
CA SER A 78 -8.45 10.46 -26.03
C SER A 78 -7.32 10.35 -25.02
N ALA A 79 -7.12 11.38 -24.21
CA ALA A 79 -6.18 11.29 -23.11
C ALA A 79 -6.66 10.12 -22.25
N GLN A 80 -5.86 9.06 -22.16
CA GLN A 80 -6.18 7.91 -21.33
C GLN A 80 -6.33 8.41 -19.89
N SER A 81 -7.54 8.34 -19.34
CA SER A 81 -7.80 8.74 -17.97
C SER A 81 -7.01 7.84 -17.02
N THR A 82 -6.33 8.43 -16.04
CA THR A 82 -5.50 7.71 -15.07
C THR A 82 -6.11 7.83 -13.68
N LEU A 83 -6.18 6.73 -12.93
CA LEU A 83 -6.50 6.74 -11.50
C LEU A 83 -5.30 6.24 -10.69
N LEU A 84 -4.94 7.00 -9.67
CA LEU A 84 -4.06 6.54 -8.61
C LEU A 84 -4.87 6.17 -7.36
N ASN A 85 -4.81 4.89 -7.00
CA ASN A 85 -5.25 4.36 -5.71
C ASN A 85 -4.09 4.32 -4.73
N VAL A 86 -4.13 5.17 -3.69
CA VAL A 86 -3.18 5.08 -2.57
C VAL A 86 -3.78 4.16 -1.51
N SER A 87 -3.22 2.95 -1.41
CA SER A 87 -3.71 1.88 -0.55
C SER A 87 -2.75 1.52 0.58
N TYR A 88 -3.23 0.70 1.53
CA TYR A 88 -2.41 0.11 2.60
C TYR A 88 -1.72 -1.19 2.15
N ASP A 89 -0.84 -1.72 3.02
CA ASP A 89 0.20 -2.69 2.64
C ASP A 89 -0.27 -4.06 2.11
N PRO A 90 -1.26 -4.75 2.73
CA PRO A 90 -1.63 -6.12 2.40
C PRO A 90 -2.72 -6.22 1.31
N THR A 91 -2.90 -5.17 0.50
CA THR A 91 -3.95 -5.12 -0.54
C THR A 91 -3.42 -5.25 -1.97
N ARG A 92 -2.15 -5.65 -2.12
CA ARG A 92 -1.46 -5.72 -3.42
C ARG A 92 -2.14 -6.69 -4.36
N GLU A 93 -2.39 -7.90 -3.88
CA GLU A 93 -2.99 -8.99 -4.64
C GLU A 93 -4.47 -8.70 -4.91
N LEU A 94 -5.18 -8.16 -3.91
CA LEU A 94 -6.56 -7.68 -4.04
C LEU A 94 -6.69 -6.63 -5.14
N TYR A 95 -5.94 -5.53 -5.07
CA TYR A 95 -6.09 -4.44 -6.03
C TYR A 95 -5.54 -4.78 -7.41
N ARG A 96 -4.60 -5.71 -7.54
CA ARG A 96 -4.22 -6.22 -8.87
C ARG A 96 -5.41 -6.88 -9.57
N ASP A 97 -6.09 -7.81 -8.90
CA ASP A 97 -7.22 -8.54 -9.49
C ASP A 97 -8.46 -7.64 -9.62
N TYR A 98 -8.71 -6.78 -8.63
CA TYR A 98 -9.80 -5.81 -8.65
C TYR A 98 -9.64 -4.78 -9.77
N ASN A 99 -8.45 -4.18 -9.95
CA ASN A 99 -8.21 -3.20 -11.00
C ASN A 99 -8.45 -3.82 -12.38
N ALA A 100 -7.94 -5.03 -12.61
CA ALA A 100 -8.14 -5.73 -13.88
C ALA A 100 -9.60 -6.09 -14.16
N ALA A 101 -10.40 -6.37 -13.13
CA ALA A 101 -11.83 -6.62 -13.26
C ALA A 101 -12.60 -5.31 -13.50
N PHE A 102 -12.27 -4.26 -12.76
CA PHE A 102 -12.88 -2.94 -12.93
C PHE A 102 -12.61 -2.32 -14.29
N GLU A 103 -11.38 -2.43 -14.83
CA GLU A 103 -11.04 -1.95 -16.17
C GLU A 103 -11.94 -2.60 -17.24
N LYS A 104 -12.23 -3.90 -17.11
CA LYS A 104 -13.15 -4.61 -18.01
C LYS A 104 -14.59 -4.14 -17.83
N HIS A 105 -15.06 -3.99 -16.59
CA HIS A 105 -16.38 -3.43 -16.28
C HIS A 105 -16.54 -2.06 -16.93
N TRP A 106 -15.58 -1.15 -16.69
CA TRP A 106 -15.57 0.21 -17.19
C TRP A 106 -15.63 0.29 -18.73
N GLU A 107 -14.83 -0.52 -19.43
CA GLU A 107 -14.86 -0.61 -20.89
C GLU A 107 -16.17 -1.25 -21.41
N SER A 108 -16.72 -2.24 -20.70
CA SER A 108 -17.99 -2.88 -21.09
C SER A 108 -19.19 -1.94 -21.02
N GLU A 109 -19.13 -0.95 -20.11
CA GLU A 109 -20.07 0.17 -20.01
C GLU A 109 -19.87 1.23 -21.13
N GLY A 110 -18.98 0.98 -22.09
CA GLY A 110 -18.74 1.83 -23.25
C GLY A 110 -17.86 3.06 -22.97
N ASN A 111 -17.17 3.09 -21.83
CA ASN A 111 -16.25 4.16 -21.51
C ASN A 111 -14.88 3.95 -22.20
N ALA A 112 -14.08 5.01 -22.31
CA ALA A 112 -12.71 4.90 -22.81
C ALA A 112 -11.83 4.08 -21.84
N PRO A 113 -10.79 3.39 -22.35
CA PRO A 113 -9.86 2.65 -21.51
C PRO A 113 -9.27 3.51 -20.39
N LEU A 114 -9.21 2.93 -19.19
CA LEU A 114 -8.72 3.58 -17.98
C LEU A 114 -7.38 2.96 -17.60
N GLN A 115 -6.43 3.76 -17.10
CA GLN A 115 -5.21 3.23 -16.48
C GLN A 115 -5.29 3.36 -14.97
N ILE A 116 -5.23 2.24 -14.26
CA ILE A 116 -5.27 2.26 -12.80
C ILE A 116 -3.90 1.86 -12.24
N SER A 117 -3.35 2.70 -11.38
CA SER A 117 -2.13 2.42 -10.62
C SER A 117 -2.43 2.38 -9.14
N ALA A 118 -1.72 1.52 -8.40
CA ALA A 118 -1.85 1.43 -6.96
C ALA A 118 -0.49 1.60 -6.26
N SER A 119 -0.49 2.34 -5.15
CA SER A 119 0.64 2.44 -4.21
C SER A 119 0.29 1.74 -2.91
N HIS A 120 1.23 1.02 -2.31
CA HIS A 120 1.01 0.25 -1.09
C HIS A 120 2.10 0.49 -0.06
N GLY A 121 1.71 0.60 1.21
CA GLY A 121 2.62 0.71 2.35
C GLY A 121 1.87 0.83 3.67
N GLY A 122 2.58 1.15 4.75
CA GLY A 122 1.94 1.43 6.04
C GLY A 122 0.89 2.54 5.91
N SER A 123 -0.36 2.25 6.30
CA SER A 123 -1.51 3.13 6.08
C SER A 123 -1.31 4.59 6.53
N GLY A 124 -0.69 4.80 7.70
CA GLY A 124 -0.38 6.15 8.19
C GLY A 124 0.71 6.84 7.38
N ALA A 125 1.68 6.09 6.83
CA ALA A 125 2.69 6.64 5.92
C ALA A 125 2.09 7.00 4.56
N GLN A 126 1.19 6.18 4.04
CA GLN A 126 0.45 6.43 2.81
C GLN A 126 -0.45 7.68 2.94
N ALA A 127 -1.15 7.83 4.06
CA ALA A 127 -1.92 9.03 4.35
C ALA A 127 -1.04 10.30 4.39
N ARG A 128 0.14 10.23 5.05
CA ARG A 128 1.11 11.33 5.04
C ARG A 128 1.58 11.67 3.63
N ALA A 129 1.87 10.68 2.79
CA ALA A 129 2.25 10.94 1.40
C ALA A 129 1.18 11.74 0.63
N VAL A 130 -0.11 11.43 0.82
CA VAL A 130 -1.22 12.18 0.22
C VAL A 130 -1.31 13.60 0.79
N ILE A 131 -1.14 13.76 2.11
CA ILE A 131 -1.10 15.07 2.78
C ILE A 131 0.04 15.93 2.21
N ASP A 132 1.21 15.33 1.97
CA ASP A 132 2.41 16.01 1.49
C ASP A 132 2.42 16.24 -0.03
N GLY A 133 1.40 15.76 -0.75
CA GLY A 133 1.16 16.13 -2.15
C GLY A 133 1.09 14.97 -3.15
N LEU A 134 1.11 13.71 -2.72
CA LEU A 134 0.83 12.59 -3.62
C LEU A 134 -0.60 12.69 -4.16
N ASP A 135 -0.72 12.76 -5.48
CA ASP A 135 -1.94 13.13 -6.20
C ASP A 135 -2.90 11.94 -6.40
N ALA A 136 -3.33 11.33 -5.30
CA ALA A 136 -4.27 10.21 -5.30
C ALA A 136 -5.68 10.66 -5.69
N GLN A 137 -6.37 9.92 -6.56
CA GLN A 137 -7.79 10.15 -6.85
C GLN A 137 -8.68 9.42 -5.85
N VAL A 138 -8.24 8.24 -5.40
CA VAL A 138 -8.91 7.45 -4.37
C VAL A 138 -7.89 6.99 -3.34
N VAL A 139 -8.34 6.91 -2.09
CA VAL A 139 -7.58 6.30 -1.01
C VAL A 139 -8.33 5.10 -0.49
N THR A 140 -7.62 4.02 -0.24
CA THR A 140 -8.18 2.76 0.29
C THR A 140 -7.31 2.32 1.45
N LEU A 141 -7.58 2.86 2.64
CA LEU A 141 -6.68 2.83 3.79
C LEU A 141 -7.15 1.85 4.87
N ALA A 142 -6.26 1.53 5.81
CA ALA A 142 -6.51 0.47 6.78
C ALA A 142 -7.56 0.82 7.85
N LEU A 143 -7.89 2.11 8.02
CA LEU A 143 -8.79 2.61 9.07
C LEU A 143 -9.18 4.07 8.85
N ALA A 144 -10.31 4.48 9.42
CA ALA A 144 -10.91 5.80 9.20
C ALA A 144 -10.04 6.98 9.63
N SER A 145 -9.28 6.85 10.74
CA SER A 145 -8.46 7.96 11.26
C SER A 145 -7.39 8.46 10.28
N ASP A 146 -6.92 7.59 9.37
CA ASP A 146 -5.95 7.96 8.35
C ASP A 146 -6.59 8.82 7.24
N ILE A 147 -7.84 8.54 6.86
CA ILE A 147 -8.60 9.36 5.91
C ILE A 147 -9.04 10.68 6.57
N ASP A 148 -9.46 10.65 7.84
CA ASP A 148 -9.74 11.87 8.62
C ASP A 148 -8.52 12.79 8.71
N ALA A 149 -7.32 12.24 8.82
CA ALA A 149 -6.09 13.02 8.81
C ALA A 149 -5.86 13.72 7.45
N ILE A 150 -6.16 13.05 6.32
CA ILE A 150 -6.09 13.67 4.99
C ILE A 150 -7.15 14.77 4.88
N ALA A 151 -8.40 14.48 5.23
CA ALA A 151 -9.51 15.42 5.17
C ALA A 151 -9.22 16.70 5.97
N SER A 152 -8.84 16.55 7.24
CA SER A 152 -8.59 17.67 8.15
C SER A 152 -7.37 18.52 7.78
N LYS A 153 -6.29 17.91 7.28
CA LYS A 153 -5.04 18.63 6.97
C LYS A 153 -5.01 19.25 5.58
N THR A 154 -5.75 18.70 4.63
CA THR A 154 -5.70 19.15 3.23
C THR A 154 -6.98 19.83 2.76
N GLY A 155 -8.13 19.51 3.37
CA GLY A 155 -9.45 19.92 2.86
C GLY A 155 -9.85 19.26 1.54
N LYS A 156 -9.08 18.29 1.02
CA LYS A 156 -9.31 17.64 -0.29
C LYS A 156 -10.33 16.51 -0.24
N ILE A 157 -10.62 16.00 0.96
CA ILE A 157 -11.66 15.00 1.23
C ILE A 157 -12.72 15.68 2.10
N PRO A 158 -14.03 15.56 1.79
CA PRO A 158 -15.07 16.16 2.62
C PRO A 158 -15.08 15.57 4.03
N ALA A 159 -15.43 16.37 5.04
CA ALA A 159 -15.41 15.92 6.44
C ALA A 159 -16.41 14.79 6.74
N ASP A 160 -17.48 14.68 5.95
CA ASP A 160 -18.50 13.63 6.04
C ASP A 160 -18.24 12.46 5.07
N TRP A 161 -16.99 12.26 4.65
CA TRP A 161 -16.61 11.21 3.68
C TRP A 161 -17.07 9.81 4.09
N GLN A 162 -17.02 9.50 5.39
CA GLN A 162 -17.29 8.14 5.89
C GLN A 162 -18.74 7.71 5.66
N THR A 163 -19.66 8.67 5.50
CA THR A 163 -21.07 8.41 5.22
C THR A 163 -21.39 8.38 3.73
N LYS A 164 -20.40 8.57 2.84
CA LYS A 164 -20.64 8.65 1.38
C LYS A 164 -20.85 7.28 0.75
N LEU A 165 -20.28 6.22 1.34
CA LEU A 165 -20.43 4.85 0.89
C LEU A 165 -21.02 3.97 2.02
N PRO A 166 -21.66 2.83 1.67
CA PRO A 166 -22.22 1.91 2.65
C PRO A 166 -21.18 1.40 3.68
N HIS A 167 -21.67 0.92 4.81
CA HIS A 167 -20.86 0.22 5.83
C HIS A 167 -19.66 1.04 6.31
N ASN A 168 -19.88 2.30 6.71
CA ASN A 168 -18.81 3.22 7.14
C ASN A 168 -17.72 3.46 6.08
N SER A 169 -18.11 3.37 4.80
CA SER A 169 -17.18 3.36 3.66
C SER A 169 -16.13 2.24 3.74
N ALA A 170 -16.49 1.10 4.35
CA ALA A 170 -15.68 -0.11 4.39
C ALA A 170 -16.32 -1.21 3.52
N PRO A 171 -15.85 -1.41 2.28
CA PRO A 171 -16.42 -2.41 1.36
C PRO A 171 -16.15 -3.84 1.79
N TYR A 172 -15.22 -4.05 2.71
CA TYR A 172 -14.90 -5.33 3.30
C TYR A 172 -14.33 -5.09 4.71
N THR A 173 -14.24 -6.16 5.48
CA THR A 173 -13.73 -6.16 6.85
C THR A 173 -12.67 -7.24 7.00
N SER A 174 -11.99 -7.23 8.13
CA SER A 174 -11.09 -8.28 8.55
C SER A 174 -11.01 -8.30 10.08
N THR A 175 -10.09 -9.08 10.61
CA THR A 175 -9.80 -9.12 12.04
C THR A 175 -8.32 -9.45 12.28
N ILE A 176 -7.93 -9.49 13.55
CA ILE A 176 -6.58 -9.86 13.98
C ILE A 176 -6.57 -11.30 14.47
N VAL A 177 -5.67 -12.10 13.92
CA VAL A 177 -5.42 -13.50 14.30
C VAL A 177 -3.93 -13.68 14.60
N PHE A 178 -3.57 -14.83 15.13
CA PHE A 178 -2.17 -15.19 15.34
C PHE A 178 -1.72 -16.16 14.27
N LEU A 179 -0.64 -15.83 13.58
CA LEU A 179 0.09 -16.78 12.75
C LEU A 179 1.25 -17.34 13.57
N VAL A 180 1.27 -18.64 13.82
CA VAL A 180 2.31 -19.33 14.59
C VAL A 180 3.07 -20.30 13.70
N ARG A 181 4.24 -20.76 14.14
CA ARG A 181 5.00 -21.79 13.42
C ARG A 181 4.27 -23.14 13.45
N GLU A 182 4.49 -23.95 12.42
CA GLU A 182 3.94 -25.31 12.28
C GLU A 182 3.96 -26.11 13.59
N GLY A 183 2.81 -26.70 13.94
CA GLY A 183 2.63 -27.49 15.15
C GLY A 183 2.54 -26.67 16.43
N ASN A 184 2.58 -25.34 16.34
CA ASN A 184 2.47 -24.39 17.45
C ASN A 184 3.38 -24.73 18.66
N PRO A 185 4.71 -24.68 18.50
CA PRO A 185 5.67 -25.18 19.51
C PRO A 185 5.66 -24.40 20.83
N LYS A 186 5.08 -23.19 20.86
CA LYS A 186 4.91 -22.38 22.07
C LYS A 186 3.54 -22.55 22.72
N GLU A 187 2.69 -23.42 22.17
CA GLU A 187 1.33 -23.70 22.64
C GLU A 187 0.48 -22.42 22.79
N ILE A 188 0.64 -21.48 21.86
CA ILE A 188 -0.07 -20.20 21.87
C ILE A 188 -1.53 -20.46 21.48
N LYS A 189 -2.46 -20.11 22.36
CA LYS A 189 -3.89 -20.31 22.17
C LYS A 189 -4.65 -19.00 22.26
N ASP A 190 -4.15 -18.06 23.05
CA ASP A 190 -4.83 -16.79 23.28
C ASP A 190 -3.83 -15.69 23.71
N TRP A 191 -4.33 -14.45 23.84
CA TRP A 191 -3.58 -13.27 24.24
C TRP A 191 -2.66 -13.40 25.49
N PRO A 192 -3.02 -14.09 26.59
CA PRO A 192 -2.12 -14.19 27.75
C PRO A 192 -0.89 -15.09 27.47
N ASP A 193 -0.91 -15.89 26.40
CA ASP A 193 0.25 -16.69 26.01
C ASP A 193 1.36 -15.83 25.38
N LEU A 194 1.01 -14.67 24.82
CA LEU A 194 1.94 -13.78 24.13
C LEU A 194 2.96 -13.10 25.06
N VAL A 195 2.68 -13.08 26.37
CA VAL A 195 3.53 -12.48 27.41
C VAL A 195 4.28 -13.53 28.24
N LYS A 196 4.26 -14.81 27.84
CA LYS A 196 5.01 -15.87 28.51
C LYS A 196 6.50 -15.79 28.19
N ASP A 197 7.33 -16.13 29.17
CA ASP A 197 8.79 -16.15 29.02
C ASP A 197 9.25 -16.89 27.77
N GLY A 198 10.11 -16.23 27.00
CA GLY A 198 10.70 -16.80 25.78
C GLY A 198 9.74 -16.88 24.59
N VAL A 199 8.60 -16.18 24.61
CA VAL A 199 7.78 -15.92 23.42
C VAL A 199 8.21 -14.59 22.81
N GLU A 200 8.57 -14.61 21.52
CA GLU A 200 8.82 -13.41 20.73
C GLU A 200 7.64 -13.11 19.80
N VAL A 201 7.09 -11.90 19.92
CA VAL A 201 5.90 -11.45 19.19
C VAL A 201 6.30 -10.51 18.06
N ILE A 202 5.86 -10.80 16.83
CA ILE A 202 6.02 -9.90 15.69
C ILE A 202 4.73 -9.10 15.50
N THR A 203 4.88 -7.78 15.41
CA THR A 203 3.80 -6.85 15.07
C THR A 203 4.43 -5.59 14.45
N PRO A 204 3.77 -4.94 13.48
CA PRO A 204 4.31 -3.71 12.88
C PRO A 204 4.23 -2.50 13.84
N ASN A 205 4.77 -1.36 13.43
CA ASN A 205 4.83 -0.12 14.21
C ASN A 205 3.49 0.66 14.20
N PRO A 206 2.85 0.94 15.36
CA PRO A 206 1.61 1.73 15.45
C PRO A 206 1.71 3.17 14.93
N LYS A 207 2.91 3.74 14.83
CA LYS A 207 3.14 5.10 14.30
C LYS A 207 3.10 5.19 12.77
N THR A 208 3.16 4.06 12.07
CA THR A 208 3.21 4.01 10.60
C THR A 208 2.20 3.05 9.99
N SER A 209 1.83 1.97 10.70
CA SER A 209 0.95 0.91 10.21
C SER A 209 -0.46 1.03 10.81
N GLY A 210 -1.49 0.86 9.97
CA GLY A 210 -2.87 0.71 10.45
C GLY A 210 -3.11 -0.65 11.10
N GLY A 211 -2.55 -1.72 10.53
CA GLY A 211 -2.61 -3.06 11.12
C GLY A 211 -2.03 -3.11 12.53
N ALA A 212 -0.93 -2.38 12.77
CA ALA A 212 -0.34 -2.28 14.11
C ALA A 212 -1.29 -1.66 15.15
N ARG A 213 -2.09 -0.67 14.73
CA ARG A 213 -3.09 -0.03 15.61
C ARG A 213 -4.25 -1.00 15.89
N TRP A 214 -4.70 -1.75 14.90
CA TRP A 214 -5.69 -2.82 15.11
C TRP A 214 -5.16 -3.93 16.02
N ASN A 215 -3.92 -4.40 15.81
CA ASN A 215 -3.25 -5.37 16.68
C ASN A 215 -3.21 -4.90 18.13
N TYR A 216 -2.79 -3.64 18.34
CA TYR A 216 -2.75 -3.00 19.65
C TYR A 216 -4.14 -2.97 20.31
N LEU A 217 -5.17 -2.56 19.58
CA LEU A 217 -6.52 -2.42 20.13
C LEU A 217 -7.18 -3.78 20.41
N ALA A 218 -6.89 -4.81 19.61
CA ALA A 218 -7.34 -6.17 19.89
C ALA A 218 -6.73 -6.70 21.21
N ALA A 219 -5.43 -6.49 21.41
CA ALA A 219 -4.76 -6.82 22.67
C ALA A 219 -5.30 -6.01 23.86
N TRP A 220 -5.59 -4.72 23.64
CA TRP A 220 -6.19 -3.86 24.66
C TRP A 220 -7.60 -4.33 25.03
N ALA A 221 -8.45 -4.68 24.06
CA ALA A 221 -9.79 -5.21 24.31
C ALA A 221 -9.75 -6.49 25.15
N TYR A 222 -8.83 -7.39 24.82
CA TYR A 222 -8.60 -8.59 25.63
C TYR A 222 -8.26 -8.21 27.08
N ALA A 223 -7.26 -7.36 27.27
CA ALA A 223 -6.80 -6.98 28.60
C ALA A 223 -7.89 -6.26 29.40
N ASP A 224 -8.64 -5.35 28.78
CA ASP A 224 -9.74 -4.63 29.40
C ASP A 224 -10.81 -5.60 29.94
N LYS A 225 -11.20 -6.58 29.11
CA LYS A 225 -12.14 -7.64 29.51
C LYS A 225 -11.56 -8.54 30.60
N ALA A 226 -10.29 -8.96 30.47
CA ALA A 226 -9.64 -9.87 31.41
C ALA A 226 -9.42 -9.25 32.80
N PHE A 227 -9.22 -7.93 32.87
CA PHE A 227 -8.96 -7.21 34.11
C PHE A 227 -10.14 -6.37 34.60
N GLY A 228 -11.32 -6.50 33.97
CA GLY A 228 -12.54 -5.83 34.39
C GLY A 228 -12.48 -4.30 34.32
N GLY A 229 -11.80 -3.77 33.29
CA GLY A 229 -11.64 -2.33 33.07
C GLY A 229 -10.59 -1.64 33.96
N ASP A 230 -9.75 -2.40 34.67
CA ASP A 230 -8.63 -1.84 35.45
C ASP A 230 -7.52 -1.35 34.52
N GLU A 231 -7.58 -0.07 34.15
CA GLU A 231 -6.69 0.57 33.18
C GLU A 231 -5.20 0.42 33.55
N ALA A 232 -4.85 0.37 34.84
CA ALA A 232 -3.47 0.19 35.27
C ALA A 232 -2.96 -1.21 34.89
N LYS A 233 -3.77 -2.25 35.11
CA LYS A 233 -3.43 -3.63 34.72
C LYS A 233 -3.44 -3.82 33.21
N VAL A 234 -4.34 -3.14 32.50
CA VAL A 234 -4.33 -3.12 31.03
C VAL A 234 -3.00 -2.57 30.52
N LYS A 235 -2.57 -1.40 31.02
CA LYS A 235 -1.28 -0.82 30.63
C LYS A 235 -0.09 -1.70 31.03
N GLU A 236 -0.15 -2.39 32.16
CA GLU A 236 0.87 -3.36 32.56
C GLU A 236 0.98 -4.53 31.58
N TYR A 237 -0.16 -5.15 31.23
CA TYR A 237 -0.19 -6.22 30.23
C TYR A 237 0.32 -5.74 28.86
N MET A 238 -0.13 -4.57 28.39
CA MET A 238 0.33 -4.00 27.13
C MET A 238 1.82 -3.69 27.16
N SER A 239 2.35 -3.17 28.28
CA SER A 239 3.79 -2.97 28.47
C SER A 239 4.56 -4.29 28.39
N SER A 240 4.04 -5.36 29.02
CA SER A 240 4.63 -6.70 28.95
C SER A 240 4.63 -7.24 27.51
N LEU A 241 3.50 -7.14 26.80
CA LEU A 241 3.38 -7.55 25.41
C LEU A 241 4.45 -6.89 24.53
N PHE A 242 4.60 -5.56 24.63
CA PHE A 242 5.60 -4.84 23.82
C PHE A 242 7.05 -5.10 24.25
N GLN A 243 7.30 -5.61 25.46
CA GLN A 243 8.64 -6.10 25.84
C GLN A 243 9.02 -7.41 25.12
N HIS A 244 8.03 -8.14 24.62
CA HIS A 244 8.20 -9.37 23.84
C HIS A 244 8.31 -9.09 22.34
N VAL A 245 8.24 -7.82 21.92
CA VAL A 245 8.34 -7.41 20.51
C VAL A 245 9.76 -6.97 20.17
N PRO A 246 10.56 -7.78 19.45
CA PRO A 246 11.95 -7.45 19.15
C PRO A 246 12.12 -6.43 18.02
N VAL A 247 11.13 -6.32 17.13
CA VAL A 247 11.17 -5.45 15.94
C VAL A 247 9.79 -4.91 15.61
N LEU A 248 9.74 -3.65 15.19
CA LEU A 248 8.53 -2.95 14.73
C LEU A 248 8.71 -2.54 13.27
N ASP A 249 8.32 -3.42 12.34
CA ASP A 249 8.35 -3.13 10.90
C ASP A 249 7.41 -1.97 10.53
N THR A 250 7.73 -1.24 9.46
CA THR A 250 6.98 -0.03 9.08
C THR A 250 5.54 -0.34 8.63
N GLY A 251 5.30 -1.53 8.09
CA GLY A 251 4.02 -1.96 7.53
C GLY A 251 3.74 -3.43 7.83
N ALA A 252 2.49 -3.85 7.64
CA ALA A 252 2.06 -5.22 7.94
C ALA A 252 2.76 -6.27 7.07
N ARG A 253 2.97 -6.01 5.77
CA ARG A 253 3.67 -6.95 4.88
C ARG A 253 5.12 -7.12 5.30
N GLY A 254 5.76 -6.05 5.78
CA GLY A 254 7.10 -6.10 6.36
C GLY A 254 7.18 -7.03 7.58
N ALA A 255 6.19 -6.95 8.48
CA ALA A 255 6.09 -7.84 9.64
C ALA A 255 5.87 -9.31 9.22
N THR A 256 5.01 -9.56 8.21
CA THR A 256 4.83 -10.88 7.60
C THR A 256 6.16 -11.42 7.05
N THR A 257 6.92 -10.63 6.30
CA THR A 257 8.24 -11.01 5.78
C THR A 257 9.23 -11.33 6.91
N THR A 258 9.27 -10.51 7.97
CA THR A 258 10.12 -10.75 9.15
C THR A 258 9.79 -12.09 9.80
N PHE A 259 8.52 -12.38 10.02
CA PHE A 259 8.10 -13.62 10.66
C PHE A 259 8.31 -14.86 9.76
N ALA A 260 7.76 -14.80 8.56
CA ALA A 260 7.57 -15.96 7.71
C ALA A 260 8.79 -16.26 6.83
N GLN A 261 9.50 -15.24 6.35
CA GLN A 261 10.65 -15.42 5.45
C GLN A 261 11.99 -15.29 6.18
N ARG A 262 12.11 -14.36 7.15
CA ARG A 262 13.34 -14.19 7.93
C ARG A 262 13.41 -15.08 9.17
N GLY A 263 12.31 -15.76 9.51
CA GLY A 263 12.29 -16.72 10.62
C GLY A 263 12.46 -16.07 12.00
N ILE A 264 12.06 -14.80 12.16
CA ILE A 264 12.16 -14.08 13.44
C ILE A 264 10.83 -14.17 14.18
N GLY A 265 10.87 -14.38 15.51
CA GLY A 265 9.68 -14.46 16.34
C GLY A 265 9.02 -15.84 16.38
N ASP A 266 8.11 -16.02 17.33
CA ASP A 266 7.35 -17.25 17.55
C ASP A 266 5.89 -17.13 17.07
N VAL A 267 5.37 -15.90 17.08
CA VAL A 267 4.00 -15.57 16.68
C VAL A 267 3.97 -14.21 16.01
N LEU A 268 3.17 -14.09 14.95
CA LEU A 268 2.83 -12.83 14.29
C LEU A 268 1.40 -12.44 14.63
N LEU A 269 1.20 -11.21 15.11
CA LEU A 269 -0.11 -10.57 15.14
C LEU A 269 -0.45 -10.12 13.72
N ALA A 270 -1.30 -10.90 13.06
CA ALA A 270 -1.56 -10.76 11.63
C ALA A 270 -2.98 -10.24 11.38
N TRP A 271 -3.12 -9.44 10.33
CA TRP A 271 -4.38 -9.38 9.62
C TRP A 271 -4.78 -10.80 9.19
N GLU A 272 -6.06 -11.15 9.35
CA GLU A 272 -6.57 -12.46 8.92
C GLU A 272 -6.26 -12.75 7.44
N ASN A 273 -6.39 -11.75 6.57
CA ASN A 273 -6.09 -11.92 5.16
C ASN A 273 -4.59 -12.19 4.88
N GLU A 274 -3.68 -11.59 5.65
CA GLU A 274 -2.23 -11.86 5.54
C GLU A 274 -1.87 -13.25 6.10
N ALA A 275 -2.56 -13.69 7.16
CA ALA A 275 -2.35 -15.02 7.73
C ALA A 275 -2.72 -16.11 6.72
N PHE A 276 -3.89 -16.00 6.07
CA PHE A 276 -4.28 -16.92 5.00
C PHE A 276 -3.37 -16.82 3.77
N LEU A 277 -2.97 -15.61 3.37
CA LEU A 277 -2.02 -15.44 2.27
C LEU A 277 -0.68 -16.12 2.56
N ALA A 278 -0.17 -16.00 3.79
CA ALA A 278 1.07 -16.66 4.20
C ALA A 278 0.98 -18.19 4.09
N LEU A 279 -0.15 -18.80 4.52
CA LEU A 279 -0.39 -20.23 4.33
C LEU A 279 -0.38 -20.62 2.84
N ASN A 280 -1.02 -19.82 1.99
CA ASN A 280 -1.17 -20.13 0.58
C ASN A 280 0.13 -19.95 -0.22
N GLU A 281 0.91 -18.90 0.06
CA GLU A 281 2.14 -18.59 -0.69
C GLU A 281 3.37 -19.35 -0.20
N LEU A 282 3.47 -19.58 1.11
CA LEU A 282 4.67 -20.16 1.72
C LEU A 282 4.52 -21.64 2.04
N GLY A 283 3.30 -22.17 1.97
CA GLY A 283 2.99 -23.57 2.27
C GLY A 283 2.25 -23.70 3.59
N SER A 284 1.13 -24.42 3.55
CA SER A 284 0.27 -24.68 4.72
C SER A 284 0.90 -25.62 5.75
N ASP A 285 2.11 -26.12 5.48
CA ASP A 285 2.91 -27.01 6.32
C ASP A 285 4.01 -26.26 7.10
N GLN A 286 4.02 -24.93 7.03
CA GLN A 286 4.99 -24.09 7.75
C GLN A 286 4.38 -23.29 8.90
N PHE A 287 3.07 -23.07 8.88
CA PHE A 287 2.38 -22.19 9.81
C PHE A 287 0.99 -22.70 10.17
N ASP A 288 0.56 -22.37 11.38
CA ASP A 288 -0.82 -22.55 11.83
C ASP A 288 -1.46 -21.19 12.10
N ILE A 289 -2.77 -21.08 11.90
CA ILE A 289 -3.56 -19.93 12.36
C ILE A 289 -4.21 -20.28 13.69
N VAL A 290 -3.96 -19.45 14.70
CA VAL A 290 -4.63 -19.48 15.99
C VAL A 290 -5.59 -18.30 16.07
N VAL A 291 -6.87 -18.62 16.27
CA VAL A 291 -7.94 -17.64 16.46
C VAL A 291 -8.06 -17.33 17.95
N PRO A 292 -7.80 -16.09 18.40
CA PRO A 292 -7.89 -15.75 19.81
C PRO A 292 -9.34 -15.77 20.32
N SER A 293 -9.52 -15.73 21.64
CA SER A 293 -10.85 -15.75 22.25
C SER A 293 -11.67 -14.50 21.96
N ILE A 294 -11.00 -13.37 21.75
CA ILE A 294 -11.55 -12.06 21.40
C ILE A 294 -10.61 -11.39 20.40
N SER A 295 -11.16 -10.67 19.44
CA SER A 295 -10.40 -9.83 18.53
C SER A 295 -11.19 -8.55 18.22
N ILE A 296 -10.74 -7.80 17.23
CA ILE A 296 -11.37 -6.54 16.82
C ILE A 296 -11.89 -6.64 15.39
N LEU A 297 -13.09 -6.10 15.15
CA LEU A 297 -13.62 -5.85 13.83
C LEU A 297 -12.80 -4.72 13.22
N ALA A 298 -11.96 -5.07 12.25
CA ALA A 298 -11.19 -4.10 11.52
C ALA A 298 -11.92 -3.72 10.24
N GLU A 299 -12.17 -2.43 10.06
CA GLU A 299 -12.90 -1.84 8.94
C GLU A 299 -11.93 -0.98 8.09
N PRO A 300 -11.21 -1.57 7.12
CA PRO A 300 -10.49 -0.79 6.12
C PRO A 300 -11.47 0.09 5.34
N THR A 301 -11.14 1.37 5.21
CA THR A 301 -12.07 2.38 4.67
C THR A 301 -11.55 2.97 3.36
N VAL A 302 -12.48 3.42 2.53
CA VAL A 302 -12.18 4.00 1.22
C VAL A 302 -12.81 5.38 1.08
N ALA A 303 -12.16 6.28 0.34
CA ALA A 303 -12.69 7.60 0.07
C ALA A 303 -12.21 8.17 -1.25
N LEU A 304 -13.08 8.98 -1.85
CA LEU A 304 -12.77 9.82 -2.99
C LEU A 304 -11.97 11.04 -2.53
N VAL A 305 -10.85 11.33 -3.19
CA VAL A 305 -10.06 12.55 -2.94
C VAL A 305 -10.51 13.63 -3.92
N ALA A 306 -11.68 14.21 -3.64
CA ALA A 306 -12.34 15.16 -4.54
C ALA A 306 -11.43 16.33 -4.97
N GLY A 307 -10.56 16.81 -4.08
CA GLY A 307 -9.60 17.89 -4.37
C GLY A 307 -8.43 17.50 -5.30
N ASN A 308 -8.30 16.24 -5.70
CA ASN A 308 -7.29 15.72 -6.63
C ASN A 308 -7.90 15.21 -7.95
N LEU A 309 -9.16 15.56 -8.23
CA LEU A 309 -9.83 15.24 -9.50
C LEU A 309 -9.62 16.37 -10.50
N HIS A 310 -9.13 16.03 -11.69
CA HIS A 310 -8.70 17.00 -12.71
C HIS A 310 -9.65 17.11 -13.90
N SER A 311 -10.64 16.21 -14.01
CA SER A 311 -11.67 16.24 -15.05
C SER A 311 -12.94 15.53 -14.60
N ASP A 312 -14.06 15.84 -15.26
CA ASP A 312 -15.35 15.17 -15.03
C ASP A 312 -15.27 13.66 -15.34
N GLU A 313 -14.47 13.29 -16.34
CA GLU A 313 -14.23 11.89 -16.70
C GLU A 313 -13.48 11.14 -15.59
N GLN A 314 -12.43 11.76 -15.03
CA GLN A 314 -11.69 11.20 -13.91
C GLN A 314 -12.56 11.13 -12.65
N SER A 315 -13.42 12.14 -12.42
CA SER A 315 -14.39 12.11 -11.34
C SER A 315 -15.37 10.96 -11.48
N LYS A 316 -15.94 10.76 -12.67
CA LYS A 316 -16.86 9.65 -12.94
C LYS A 316 -16.17 8.29 -12.71
N ALA A 317 -14.96 8.13 -13.24
CA ALA A 317 -14.19 6.90 -13.10
C ALA A 317 -13.84 6.61 -11.64
N ALA A 318 -13.37 7.61 -10.88
CA ALA A 318 -13.00 7.45 -9.48
C ALA A 318 -14.19 7.16 -8.56
N THR A 319 -15.35 7.78 -8.82
CA THR A 319 -16.59 7.47 -8.10
C THR A 319 -17.05 6.04 -8.38
N GLU A 320 -17.16 5.65 -9.66
CA GLU A 320 -17.56 4.29 -10.06
C GLU A 320 -16.57 3.24 -9.52
N TYR A 321 -15.27 3.55 -9.50
CA TYR A 321 -14.24 2.68 -8.91
C TYR A 321 -14.46 2.43 -7.42
N LEU A 322 -15.03 3.37 -6.67
CA LEU A 322 -15.35 3.12 -5.26
C LEU A 322 -16.71 2.45 -5.06
N ASP A 323 -17.72 2.84 -5.86
CA ASP A 323 -19.05 2.24 -5.81
C ASP A 323 -19.00 0.75 -6.22
N TRP A 324 -18.22 0.43 -7.25
CA TRP A 324 -18.11 -0.93 -7.77
C TRP A 324 -17.38 -1.90 -6.83
N LEU A 325 -16.64 -1.41 -5.82
CA LEU A 325 -16.09 -2.26 -4.74
C LEU A 325 -17.18 -3.05 -4.01
N TYR A 326 -18.43 -2.55 -4.01
CA TYR A 326 -19.58 -3.19 -3.39
C TYR A 326 -20.37 -4.09 -4.34
N SER A 327 -19.94 -4.23 -5.61
CA SER A 327 -20.58 -5.13 -6.57
C SER A 327 -20.35 -6.61 -6.19
N PRO A 328 -21.26 -7.53 -6.56
CA PRO A 328 -21.07 -8.95 -6.27
C PRO A 328 -19.74 -9.53 -6.78
N GLU A 329 -19.27 -9.09 -7.96
CA GLU A 329 -17.98 -9.54 -8.52
C GLU A 329 -16.80 -9.03 -7.69
N ALA A 330 -16.80 -7.75 -7.31
CA ALA A 330 -15.76 -7.18 -6.46
C ALA A 330 -15.73 -7.79 -5.05
N GLN A 331 -16.91 -8.10 -4.49
CA GLN A 331 -17.04 -8.74 -3.18
C GLN A 331 -16.54 -10.19 -3.23
N ALA A 332 -16.80 -10.92 -4.32
CA ALA A 332 -16.20 -12.23 -4.57
C ALA A 332 -14.67 -12.15 -4.68
N ILE A 333 -14.11 -11.14 -5.35
CA ILE A 333 -12.67 -10.89 -5.39
C ILE A 333 -12.11 -10.61 -3.99
N ALA A 334 -12.81 -9.82 -3.16
CA ALA A 334 -12.40 -9.58 -1.77
C ALA A 334 -12.31 -10.89 -0.96
N LEU A 335 -13.32 -11.76 -1.05
CA LEU A 335 -13.35 -13.06 -0.38
C LEU A 335 -12.24 -14.00 -0.87
N LYS A 336 -12.01 -14.06 -2.19
CA LYS A 336 -10.90 -14.80 -2.80
C LYS A 336 -9.54 -14.38 -2.23
N HIS A 337 -9.38 -13.08 -1.97
CA HIS A 337 -8.18 -12.49 -1.37
C HIS A 337 -8.28 -12.38 0.16
N TYR A 338 -9.09 -13.23 0.79
CA TYR A 338 -9.15 -13.45 2.23
C TYR A 338 -9.67 -12.27 3.07
N PHE A 339 -10.38 -11.32 2.45
CA PHE A 339 -11.12 -10.28 3.17
C PHE A 339 -12.57 -10.71 3.39
N ARG A 340 -13.14 -10.39 4.55
CA ARG A 340 -14.55 -10.66 4.86
C ARG A 340 -15.43 -9.64 4.14
N ALA A 341 -16.19 -10.07 3.13
CA ALA A 341 -17.03 -9.18 2.32
C ALA A 341 -18.52 -9.29 2.69
N TRP A 342 -19.33 -8.30 2.27
CA TRP A 342 -20.75 -8.19 2.60
C TRP A 342 -21.66 -9.01 1.67
N ASP A 343 -21.28 -9.13 0.40
CA ASP A 343 -22.01 -9.89 -0.61
C ASP A 343 -21.25 -11.17 -0.99
N THR A 344 -21.89 -12.32 -0.79
CA THR A 344 -21.32 -13.64 -1.09
C THR A 344 -21.95 -14.31 -2.32
N SER A 345 -22.86 -13.62 -3.02
CA SER A 345 -23.72 -14.21 -4.06
C SER A 345 -22.97 -14.72 -5.30
N GLN A 346 -21.77 -14.21 -5.56
CA GLN A 346 -20.88 -14.66 -6.64
C GLN A 346 -19.57 -15.27 -6.15
N ALA A 347 -19.38 -15.40 -4.83
CA ALA A 347 -18.16 -15.94 -4.26
C ALA A 347 -18.10 -17.47 -4.39
N ASP A 348 -16.89 -18.02 -4.44
CA ASP A 348 -16.71 -19.45 -4.23
C ASP A 348 -17.16 -19.79 -2.78
N PRO A 349 -18.02 -20.80 -2.56
CA PRO A 349 -18.40 -21.22 -1.22
C PRO A 349 -17.20 -21.50 -0.30
N ALA A 350 -16.09 -22.01 -0.84
CA ALA A 350 -14.86 -22.25 -0.08
C ALA A 350 -14.12 -20.96 0.31
N ASP A 351 -14.35 -19.85 -0.39
CA ASP A 351 -13.89 -18.51 0.02
C ASP A 351 -14.70 -17.98 1.20
N VAL A 352 -15.97 -18.35 1.30
CA VAL A 352 -16.87 -17.91 2.38
C VAL A 352 -16.68 -18.75 3.65
N GLU A 353 -16.61 -20.08 3.50
CA GLU A 353 -16.58 -21.03 4.62
C GLU A 353 -15.26 -21.04 5.42
N ARG A 354 -14.18 -20.45 4.88
CA ARG A 354 -12.86 -20.47 5.54
C ARG A 354 -12.75 -19.58 6.78
N PHE A 355 -13.61 -18.58 6.90
CA PHE A 355 -13.48 -17.58 7.95
C PHE A 355 -13.98 -18.13 9.28
N PRO A 356 -13.12 -18.23 10.31
CA PRO A 356 -13.52 -18.70 11.61
C PRO A 356 -14.46 -17.70 12.29
N ASP A 357 -15.39 -18.23 13.08
CA ASP A 357 -16.15 -17.43 14.05
C ASP A 357 -15.22 -16.94 15.17
N VAL A 358 -15.33 -15.67 15.51
CA VAL A 358 -14.53 -15.03 16.57
C VAL A 358 -15.36 -13.92 17.23
N GLU A 359 -15.21 -13.74 18.54
CA GLU A 359 -15.81 -12.61 19.25
C GLU A 359 -15.09 -11.32 18.83
N LEU A 360 -15.84 -10.35 18.28
CA LEU A 360 -15.28 -9.09 17.80
C LEU A 360 -15.83 -7.91 18.58
N VAL A 361 -14.94 -7.12 19.16
CA VAL A 361 -15.26 -5.74 19.56
C VAL A 361 -15.09 -4.81 18.36
N SER A 362 -15.73 -3.65 18.38
CA SER A 362 -15.63 -2.63 17.35
C SER A 362 -14.85 -1.42 17.85
N ILE A 363 -14.40 -0.56 16.94
CA ILE A 363 -13.80 0.72 17.36
C ILE A 363 -14.79 1.62 18.13
N ALA A 364 -16.10 1.43 17.94
CA ALA A 364 -17.13 2.17 18.66
C ALA A 364 -17.11 1.87 20.16
N ASP A 365 -16.73 0.66 20.56
CA ASP A 365 -16.60 0.26 21.97
C ASP A 365 -15.48 1.04 22.69
N PHE A 366 -14.51 1.57 21.92
CA PHE A 366 -13.46 2.46 22.41
C PHE A 366 -13.83 3.96 22.33
N GLY A 367 -15.02 4.28 21.83
CA GLY A 367 -15.46 5.66 21.58
C GLY A 367 -15.06 6.22 20.21
N GLY A 368 -14.60 5.37 19.29
CA GLY A 368 -14.30 5.76 17.91
C GLY A 368 -12.90 6.33 17.68
N TRP A 369 -12.50 6.36 16.41
CA TRP A 369 -11.15 6.77 15.99
C TRP A 369 -10.75 8.18 16.40
N ALA A 370 -11.69 9.13 16.45
CA ALA A 370 -11.43 10.51 16.88
C ALA A 370 -10.94 10.62 18.33
N LYS A 371 -11.32 9.66 19.19
CA LYS A 371 -10.84 9.55 20.57
C LYS A 371 -9.57 8.69 20.64
N VAL A 372 -9.62 7.50 20.05
CA VAL A 372 -8.56 6.50 20.16
C VAL A 372 -7.25 6.96 19.55
N GLN A 373 -7.29 7.58 18.36
CA GLN A 373 -6.08 7.97 17.64
C GLN A 373 -5.21 8.96 18.44
N PRO A 374 -5.72 10.10 18.96
CA PRO A 374 -4.90 10.99 19.77
C PRO A 374 -4.50 10.39 21.13
N GLU A 375 -5.38 9.63 21.78
CA GLU A 375 -5.14 9.08 23.13
C GLU A 375 -4.04 8.02 23.14
N HIS A 376 -4.14 7.03 22.26
CA HIS A 376 -3.21 5.89 22.26
C HIS A 376 -1.99 6.12 21.37
N PHE A 377 -2.19 6.73 20.20
CA PHE A 377 -1.19 6.73 19.13
C PHE A 377 -0.61 8.11 18.81
N GLY A 378 -1.21 9.18 19.35
CA GLY A 378 -0.68 10.54 19.27
C GLY A 378 0.70 10.67 19.91
N ASP A 379 1.37 11.80 19.68
CA ASP A 379 2.67 12.07 20.30
C ASP A 379 2.52 12.18 21.82
N GLY A 380 3.26 11.36 22.57
CA GLY A 380 3.13 11.24 24.02
C GLY A 380 1.91 10.44 24.49
N GLY A 381 1.16 9.83 23.56
CA GLY A 381 0.03 8.96 23.84
C GLY A 381 0.41 7.69 24.58
N VAL A 382 -0.58 6.85 24.89
CA VAL A 382 -0.37 5.65 25.73
C VAL A 382 0.69 4.72 25.15
N PHE A 383 0.74 4.53 23.82
CA PHE A 383 1.77 3.70 23.19
C PHE A 383 3.19 4.18 23.51
N ASP A 384 3.45 5.50 23.46
CA ASP A 384 4.76 6.08 23.75
C ASP A 384 5.15 5.94 25.22
N GLN A 385 4.16 5.83 26.11
CA GLN A 385 4.37 5.65 27.54
C GLN A 385 4.76 4.20 27.88
N ILE A 386 4.16 3.22 27.19
CA ILE A 386 4.38 1.79 27.44
C ILE A 386 5.57 1.23 26.64
N TYR A 387 5.84 1.76 25.45
CA TYR A 387 6.93 1.30 24.59
C TYR A 387 8.21 2.07 24.88
N LYS A 388 9.25 1.35 25.33
CA LYS A 388 10.60 1.88 25.47
C LYS A 388 11.52 1.09 24.54
N PRO A 389 12.10 1.71 23.50
CA PRO A 389 13.07 1.06 22.64
C PRO A 389 14.19 0.44 23.49
N ARG A 390 14.56 -0.82 23.20
CA ARG A 390 15.68 -1.49 23.85
C ARG A 390 17.00 -1.13 23.19
#